data_AF-A0A3P7XK12-F1
#
_entry.id   AF-A0A3P7XK12-F1
#
_cell.length_a   1.000
_cell.length_b   1.000
_cell.length_c   1.000
_cell.angle_alpha   90.00
_cell.angle_beta   90.00
_cell.angle_gamma   90.00
#
_symmetry.space_group_name_H-M   'P 1'
#
loop_
_entity.id
_entity.type
_entity.pdbx_description
1 polymer ?
#
loop_
_entity_poly.entity_id
_entity_poly.type
_entity_poly.pdbx_seq_one_letter_code
_entity_poly.pdbx_strand_id
1 'polypeptide(L)'
;MSQSALPPEQWIFAPISVIIQQMSMKKPPPPPPQKPETTISFFLQTLFPFLFAGLGLIFAGLLLEDAETWSFFTELPDAVTLVPTLVGLKGNLEMTLASRLSTLANLGFMETTKQKWQVALSNMALIQTQAIVVSSIAVIPAVLLGEKPFMVGDFFCVLLSAVATASFASLLLGLLMIGVVTLARRFKVNPDNITTPVAASLGDVSTLFILLGLGTVLLRIKDHYWWIMVLILLSFYAVAIASAYKASEDHFTVEVLKHGWWAVLAAMSITTLSGFVLKNSMRKYPPLAAFQLLINGVGGNLVAVQASRISTGLHRSRKDQTRDPKSLWAYTNPWHAFIMNRESSCCSHNSLVTPSCSA
;
A
#
# COMPACT_ATOMS: atom_id res chain seq x y z
N MET A 1 36.89 -16.09 -5.59
CA MET A 1 36.49 -16.25 -4.18
C MET A 1 35.05 -16.72 -4.14
N SER A 2 34.83 -17.89 -3.53
CA SER A 2 33.55 -18.60 -3.39
C SER A 2 32.40 -17.66 -2.98
N GLN A 3 31.36 -17.57 -3.81
CA GLN A 3 30.07 -16.98 -3.42
C GLN A 3 29.39 -17.98 -2.48
N SER A 4 29.51 -17.78 -1.18
CA SER A 4 28.73 -18.55 -0.21
C SER A 4 27.25 -18.20 -0.38
N ALA A 5 26.45 -19.17 -0.80
CA ALA A 5 25.00 -19.05 -0.83
C ALA A 5 24.48 -18.79 0.60
N LEU A 6 23.60 -17.80 0.76
CA LEU A 6 22.94 -17.50 2.03
C LEU A 6 21.95 -18.62 2.38
N PRO A 7 21.83 -19.01 3.66
CA PRO A 7 20.97 -20.10 4.09
C PRO A 7 19.49 -19.82 3.75
N PRO A 8 18.68 -20.86 3.47
CA PRO A 8 17.29 -20.78 2.98
C PRO A 8 16.35 -19.92 3.83
N GLU A 9 16.64 -19.71 5.11
CA GLU A 9 15.81 -18.88 5.99
C GLU A 9 15.93 -17.36 5.74
N GLN A 10 17.04 -16.88 5.16
CA GLN A 10 17.25 -15.45 4.88
C GLN A 10 16.55 -14.96 3.60
N TRP A 11 15.91 -15.87 2.87
CA TRP A 11 15.18 -15.59 1.62
C TRP A 11 13.83 -14.95 1.89
N ILE A 12 13.26 -15.20 3.08
CA ILE A 12 11.93 -14.74 3.50
C ILE A 12 11.84 -13.20 3.59
N PHE A 13 12.97 -12.52 3.82
CA PHE A 13 13.03 -11.07 4.01
C PHE A 13 13.95 -10.34 3.00
N ALA A 14 14.43 -11.03 1.97
CA ALA A 14 15.33 -10.42 1.01
C ALA A 14 14.56 -9.47 0.06
N PRO A 15 14.93 -8.18 -0.04
CA PRO A 15 14.32 -7.28 -1.02
C PRO A 15 14.64 -7.79 -2.45
N ILE A 16 13.64 -7.78 -3.34
CA ILE A 16 13.67 -8.32 -4.73
C ILE A 16 14.99 -8.09 -5.47
N SER A 17 15.61 -6.92 -5.28
CA SER A 17 16.98 -6.59 -5.71
C SER A 17 18.08 -7.64 -5.44
N VAL A 18 18.00 -8.39 -4.32
CA VAL A 18 18.94 -9.43 -3.88
C VAL A 18 18.69 -10.73 -4.63
N ILE A 19 17.42 -11.05 -4.87
CA ILE A 19 17.00 -12.18 -5.70
C ILE A 19 17.43 -11.97 -7.17
N ILE A 20 17.30 -10.73 -7.67
CA ILE A 20 17.79 -10.33 -9.01
C ILE A 20 19.31 -10.43 -9.10
N GLN A 21 20.05 -10.08 -8.04
CA GLN A 21 21.52 -10.13 -8.03
C GLN A 21 22.07 -11.55 -8.19
N GLN A 22 21.32 -12.57 -7.80
CA GLN A 22 21.71 -13.99 -7.95
C GLN A 22 21.25 -14.63 -9.27
N MET A 23 20.30 -14.02 -10.00
CA MET A 23 19.78 -14.56 -11.27
C MET A 23 20.69 -14.38 -12.51
N SER A 24 21.96 -13.98 -12.36
CA SER A 24 22.93 -13.85 -13.48
C SER A 24 22.37 -13.14 -14.74
N MET A 25 21.52 -12.12 -14.56
CA MET A 25 20.96 -11.38 -15.69
C MET A 25 21.83 -10.16 -15.99
N LYS A 26 22.15 -9.99 -17.28
CA LYS A 26 23.00 -8.92 -17.81
C LYS A 26 22.41 -7.57 -17.45
N LYS A 27 23.13 -6.83 -16.60
CA LYS A 27 22.72 -5.53 -16.06
C LYS A 27 22.58 -4.51 -17.20
N PRO A 28 21.42 -3.88 -17.39
CA PRO A 28 21.29 -2.78 -18.34
C PRO A 28 22.08 -1.54 -17.87
N PRO A 29 22.41 -0.61 -18.80
CA PRO A 29 23.19 0.58 -18.48
C PRO A 29 22.50 1.45 -17.42
N PRO A 30 23.28 2.12 -16.56
CA PRO A 30 22.73 2.95 -15.49
C PRO A 30 21.86 4.07 -16.07
N PRO A 31 20.75 4.43 -15.41
CA PRO A 31 19.93 5.57 -15.81
C PRO A 31 20.77 6.86 -15.77
N PRO A 32 20.45 7.86 -16.62
CA PRO A 32 21.14 9.14 -16.63
C PRO A 32 21.07 9.78 -15.23
N PRO A 33 22.13 10.49 -14.80
CA PRO A 33 22.18 11.11 -13.49
C PRO A 33 20.99 12.05 -13.30
N GLN A 34 20.13 11.74 -12.32
CA GLN A 34 19.06 12.63 -11.90
C GLN A 34 19.70 13.91 -11.35
N LYS A 35 19.33 15.07 -11.92
CA LYS A 35 19.77 16.37 -11.42
C LYS A 35 19.29 16.51 -9.96
N PRO A 36 20.14 16.97 -9.03
CA PRO A 36 19.70 17.22 -7.66
C PRO A 36 18.57 18.25 -7.68
N GLU A 37 17.38 17.87 -7.22
CA GLU A 37 16.26 18.80 -7.05
C GLU A 37 16.63 19.82 -5.96
N THR A 38 16.46 21.11 -6.24
CA THR A 38 16.62 22.16 -5.24
C THR A 38 15.48 22.10 -4.23
N THR A 39 15.77 22.31 -2.95
CA THR A 39 14.78 22.30 -1.85
C THR A 39 13.55 23.18 -2.13
N ILE A 40 13.75 24.29 -2.83
CA ILE A 40 12.68 25.22 -3.22
C ILE A 40 11.81 24.64 -4.35
N SER A 41 12.43 23.98 -5.34
CA SER A 41 11.69 23.28 -6.41
C SER A 41 10.88 22.12 -5.84
N PHE A 42 11.48 21.35 -4.93
CA PHE A 42 10.77 20.28 -4.22
C PHE A 42 9.58 20.84 -3.43
N PHE A 43 9.78 21.89 -2.63
CA PHE A 43 8.73 22.51 -1.82
C PHE A 43 7.58 23.04 -2.67
N LEU A 44 7.87 23.81 -3.73
CA LEU A 44 6.83 24.33 -4.63
C LEU A 44 6.10 23.22 -5.39
N GLN A 45 6.79 22.13 -5.76
CA GLN A 45 6.17 21.00 -6.44
C GLN A 45 5.31 20.13 -5.51
N THR A 46 5.66 20.00 -4.24
CA THR A 46 4.90 19.18 -3.28
C THR A 46 3.82 19.93 -2.53
N LEU A 47 3.87 21.27 -2.46
CA LEU A 47 2.89 22.09 -1.75
C LEU A 47 1.44 21.86 -2.21
N PHE A 48 1.18 21.97 -3.51
CA PHE A 48 -0.18 21.81 -4.05
C PHE A 48 -0.70 20.37 -3.96
N PRO A 49 0.07 19.32 -4.33
CA PRO A 49 -0.32 17.93 -4.11
C PRO A 49 -0.59 17.62 -2.64
N PHE A 50 0.22 18.14 -1.71
CA PHE A 50 0.05 17.90 -0.29
C PHE A 50 -1.21 18.58 0.27
N LEU A 51 -1.50 19.82 -0.17
CA LEU A 51 -2.74 20.50 0.20
C LEU A 51 -3.96 19.73 -0.32
N PHE A 52 -3.91 19.28 -1.59
CA PHE A 52 -4.96 18.46 -2.18
C PHE A 52 -5.14 17.12 -1.44
N ALA A 53 -4.03 16.49 -1.03
CA ALA A 53 -4.07 15.28 -0.23
C ALA A 53 -4.73 15.52 1.14
N GLY A 54 -4.34 16.59 1.82
CA GLY A 54 -4.91 16.98 3.10
C GLY A 54 -6.42 17.26 3.01
N LEU A 55 -6.86 18.00 2.00
CA LEU A 55 -8.28 18.25 1.76
C LEU A 55 -9.06 16.96 1.49
N GLY A 56 -8.49 16.04 0.71
CA GLY A 56 -9.12 14.75 0.45
C GLY A 56 -9.21 13.86 1.70
N LEU A 57 -8.20 13.87 2.57
CA LEU A 57 -8.25 13.16 3.85
C LEU A 57 -9.28 13.76 4.81
N ILE A 58 -9.39 15.09 4.87
CA ILE A 58 -10.46 15.77 5.63
C ILE A 58 -11.83 15.38 5.08
N PHE A 59 -12.00 15.41 3.75
CA PHE A 59 -13.25 15.02 3.12
C PHE A 59 -13.61 13.54 3.39
N ALA A 60 -12.63 12.64 3.32
CA ALA A 60 -12.82 11.23 3.69
C ALA A 60 -13.24 11.09 5.16
N GLY A 61 -12.64 11.90 6.05
CA GLY A 61 -12.98 11.97 7.47
C GLY A 61 -14.42 12.39 7.69
N LEU A 62 -14.83 13.51 7.10
CA LEU A 62 -16.21 13.99 7.18
C LEU A 62 -17.20 12.99 6.60
N LEU A 63 -16.84 12.33 5.50
CA LEU A 63 -17.63 11.25 4.92
C LEU A 63 -17.80 10.07 5.90
N LEU A 64 -16.75 9.73 6.67
CA LEU A 64 -16.82 8.68 7.69
C LEU A 64 -17.66 9.08 8.90
N GLU A 65 -17.62 10.35 9.31
CA GLU A 65 -18.50 10.90 10.35
C GLU A 65 -19.97 10.84 9.93
N ASP A 66 -20.29 11.36 8.74
CA ASP A 66 -21.64 11.29 8.19
C ASP A 66 -22.12 9.84 8.02
N ALA A 67 -21.22 8.95 7.62
CA ALA A 67 -21.49 7.53 7.44
C ALA A 67 -21.94 6.81 8.71
N GLU A 68 -21.63 7.31 9.90
CA GLU A 68 -22.09 6.72 11.17
C GLU A 68 -23.64 6.66 11.22
N THR A 69 -24.30 7.61 10.56
CA THR A 69 -25.77 7.66 10.47
C THR A 69 -26.36 6.87 9.29
N TRP A 70 -25.51 6.32 8.41
CA TRP A 70 -25.99 5.58 7.24
C TRP A 70 -26.48 4.18 7.64
N SER A 71 -27.48 3.69 6.90
CA SER A 71 -28.09 2.38 7.14
C SER A 71 -27.07 1.24 7.21
N PHE A 72 -25.96 1.34 6.47
CA PHE A 72 -24.89 0.34 6.51
C PHE A 72 -24.29 0.15 7.89
N PHE A 73 -23.91 1.23 8.58
CA PHE A 73 -23.28 1.14 9.90
C PHE A 73 -24.29 1.07 11.04
N THR A 74 -25.51 1.58 10.87
CA THR A 74 -26.55 1.41 11.89
C THR A 74 -27.05 -0.03 11.97
N GLU A 75 -27.26 -0.69 10.82
CA GLU A 75 -27.70 -2.09 10.77
C GLU A 75 -26.55 -3.06 11.00
N LEU A 76 -25.33 -2.74 10.53
CA LEU A 76 -24.15 -3.59 10.68
C LEU A 76 -23.01 -2.80 11.36
N PRO A 77 -23.10 -2.54 12.68
CA PRO A 77 -22.09 -1.74 13.40
C PRO A 77 -20.71 -2.39 13.43
N ASP A 78 -20.63 -3.71 13.23
CA ASP A 78 -19.35 -4.43 13.11
C ASP A 78 -18.63 -4.12 11.78
N ALA A 79 -19.33 -3.61 10.76
CA ALA A 79 -18.69 -3.19 9.50
C ALA A 79 -17.78 -1.96 9.67
N VAL A 80 -17.97 -1.15 10.72
CA VAL A 80 -17.09 -0.01 11.03
C VAL A 80 -15.65 -0.47 11.29
N THR A 81 -15.45 -1.68 11.83
CA THR A 81 -14.10 -2.21 12.08
C THR A 81 -13.33 -2.46 10.78
N LEU A 82 -14.02 -2.57 9.65
CA LEU A 82 -13.39 -2.77 8.34
C LEU A 82 -12.85 -1.48 7.75
N VAL A 83 -13.29 -0.30 8.23
CA VAL A 83 -12.86 0.98 7.66
C VAL A 83 -11.33 1.14 7.73
N PRO A 84 -10.67 1.05 8.90
CA PRO A 84 -9.21 1.13 8.97
C PRO A 84 -8.53 -0.01 8.23
N THR A 85 -9.12 -1.20 8.21
CA THR A 85 -8.54 -2.36 7.53
C THR A 85 -8.52 -2.19 6.01
N LEU A 86 -9.62 -1.74 5.40
CA LEU A 86 -9.72 -1.57 3.96
C LEU A 86 -8.90 -0.37 3.47
N VAL A 87 -8.92 0.74 4.21
CA VAL A 87 -8.10 1.92 3.91
C VAL A 87 -6.61 1.60 4.10
N GLY A 88 -6.25 0.88 5.17
CA GLY A 88 -4.88 0.43 5.40
C GLY A 88 -4.40 -0.59 4.36
N LEU A 89 -5.28 -1.50 3.93
CA LEU A 89 -4.99 -2.48 2.88
C LEU A 89 -4.58 -1.80 1.58
N LYS A 90 -5.32 -0.77 1.16
CA LYS A 90 -4.96 0.08 0.01
C LYS A 90 -3.54 0.65 0.18
N GLY A 91 -3.27 1.34 1.29
CA GLY A 91 -1.96 1.94 1.55
C GLY A 91 -0.82 0.93 1.43
N ASN A 92 -1.01 -0.28 1.96
CA ASN A 92 -0.01 -1.35 1.92
C ASN A 92 0.19 -1.92 0.50
N LEU A 93 -0.89 -2.19 -0.24
CA LEU A 93 -0.81 -2.80 -1.57
C LEU A 93 -0.26 -1.82 -2.61
N GLU A 94 -0.75 -0.58 -2.61
CA GLU A 94 -0.39 0.42 -3.62
C GLU A 94 1.01 0.98 -3.43
N MET A 95 1.43 1.16 -2.18
CA MET A 95 2.79 1.59 -1.90
C MET A 95 3.79 0.50 -2.29
N THR A 96 3.43 -0.76 -2.04
CA THR A 96 4.28 -1.87 -2.47
C THR A 96 4.31 -1.97 -3.99
N LEU A 97 3.18 -1.75 -4.68
CA LEU A 97 3.13 -1.60 -6.14
C LEU A 97 4.06 -0.49 -6.63
N ALA A 98 3.91 0.72 -6.10
CA ALA A 98 4.67 1.88 -6.52
C ALA A 98 6.18 1.65 -6.33
N SER A 99 6.58 1.06 -5.20
CA SER A 99 7.97 0.69 -4.94
C SER A 99 8.50 -0.35 -5.95
N ARG A 100 7.70 -1.37 -6.29
CA ARG A 100 8.07 -2.36 -7.32
C ARG A 100 8.20 -1.74 -8.70
N LEU A 101 7.21 -0.95 -9.12
CA LEU A 101 7.25 -0.25 -10.41
C LEU A 101 8.45 0.69 -10.47
N SER A 102 8.72 1.47 -9.42
CA SER A 102 9.90 2.34 -9.38
C SER A 102 11.20 1.55 -9.51
N THR A 103 11.32 0.42 -8.80
CA THR A 103 12.50 -0.46 -8.90
C THR A 103 12.67 -1.04 -10.30
N LEU A 104 11.58 -1.54 -10.92
CA LEU A 104 11.60 -2.07 -12.29
C LEU A 104 11.90 -0.99 -13.33
N ALA A 105 11.46 0.25 -13.11
CA ALA A 105 11.80 1.40 -13.93
C ALA A 105 13.30 1.70 -13.88
N ASN A 106 13.85 1.79 -12.67
CA ASN A 106 15.26 2.11 -12.45
C ASN A 106 16.22 1.03 -12.96
N LEU A 107 15.74 -0.22 -13.02
CA LEU A 107 16.45 -1.35 -13.61
C LEU A 107 16.27 -1.46 -15.13
N GLY A 108 15.57 -0.53 -15.80
CA GLY A 108 15.39 -0.57 -17.25
C GLY A 108 14.43 -1.65 -17.77
N PHE A 109 13.64 -2.29 -16.90
CA PHE A 109 12.64 -3.29 -17.29
C PHE A 109 11.32 -2.67 -17.78
N MET A 110 11.27 -1.35 -17.97
CA MET A 110 10.11 -0.62 -18.46
C MET A 110 10.46 0.36 -19.59
N GLU A 111 11.42 0.01 -20.44
CA GLU A 111 11.81 0.83 -21.59
C GLU A 111 10.79 0.69 -22.74
N THR A 112 10.39 -0.53 -23.08
CA THR A 112 9.44 -0.77 -24.18
C THR A 112 7.98 -0.70 -23.74
N THR A 113 7.10 -0.29 -24.65
CA THR A 113 5.64 -0.23 -24.40
C THR A 113 5.06 -1.60 -24.04
N LYS A 114 5.55 -2.67 -24.67
CA LYS A 114 5.12 -4.04 -24.35
C LYS A 114 5.48 -4.44 -22.91
N GLN A 115 6.72 -4.15 -22.48
CA GLN A 115 7.16 -4.43 -21.11
C GLN A 115 6.37 -3.62 -20.08
N LYS A 116 6.08 -2.34 -20.34
CA LYS A 116 5.25 -1.49 -19.46
C LYS A 116 3.87 -2.11 -19.22
N TRP A 117 3.18 -2.52 -20.29
CA TRP A 117 1.85 -3.12 -20.18
C TRP A 117 1.88 -4.49 -19.52
N GLN A 118 2.89 -5.32 -19.80
CA GLN A 118 3.06 -6.61 -19.15
C GLN A 118 3.27 -6.45 -17.64
N VAL A 119 4.22 -5.60 -17.24
CA VAL A 119 4.50 -5.31 -15.82
C VAL A 119 3.27 -4.72 -15.13
N ALA A 120 2.58 -3.76 -15.76
CA ALA A 120 1.37 -3.17 -15.20
C ALA A 120 0.26 -4.22 -15.01
N LEU A 121 -0.01 -5.05 -16.01
CA LEU A 121 -1.07 -6.05 -15.97
C LEU A 121 -0.79 -7.13 -14.91
N SER A 122 0.43 -7.67 -14.85
CA SER A 122 0.80 -8.69 -13.86
C SER A 122 0.74 -8.14 -12.44
N ASN A 123 1.15 -6.89 -12.22
CA ASN A 123 1.05 -6.27 -10.90
C ASN A 123 -0.39 -5.91 -10.52
N MET A 124 -1.21 -5.46 -11.46
CA MET A 124 -2.65 -5.23 -11.21
C MET A 124 -3.34 -6.54 -10.85
N ALA A 125 -3.02 -7.63 -11.54
CA ALA A 125 -3.55 -8.95 -11.24
C ALA A 125 -3.14 -9.41 -9.83
N LEU A 126 -1.86 -9.20 -9.45
CA LEU A 126 -1.38 -9.50 -8.10
C LEU A 126 -2.13 -8.71 -7.02
N ILE A 127 -2.35 -7.40 -7.24
CA ILE A 127 -3.09 -6.56 -6.29
C ILE A 127 -4.54 -7.03 -6.17
N GLN A 128 -5.20 -7.38 -7.28
CA GLN A 128 -6.58 -7.89 -7.24
C GLN A 128 -6.67 -9.18 -6.41
N THR A 129 -5.75 -10.12 -6.61
CA THR A 129 -5.69 -11.34 -5.80
C THR A 129 -5.47 -11.01 -4.32
N GLN A 130 -4.51 -10.15 -4.00
CA GLN A 130 -4.23 -9.77 -2.61
C GLN A 130 -5.41 -9.03 -1.96
N ALA A 131 -6.05 -8.10 -2.68
CA ALA A 131 -7.19 -7.35 -2.20
C ALA A 131 -8.36 -8.26 -1.84
N ILE A 132 -8.72 -9.21 -2.71
CA ILE A 132 -9.83 -10.14 -2.49
C ILE A 132 -9.54 -11.10 -1.33
N VAL A 133 -8.35 -11.72 -1.31
CA VAL A 133 -7.99 -12.67 -0.25
C VAL A 133 -7.90 -12.00 1.12
N VAL A 134 -7.19 -10.86 1.20
CA VAL A 134 -6.94 -10.19 2.48
C VAL A 134 -8.21 -9.55 3.03
N SER A 135 -9.06 -8.94 2.19
CA SER A 135 -10.36 -8.42 2.64
C SER A 135 -11.31 -9.52 3.13
N SER A 136 -11.24 -10.72 2.56
CA SER A 136 -12.02 -11.87 3.03
C SER A 136 -11.60 -12.29 4.44
N ILE A 137 -10.29 -12.33 4.69
CA ILE A 137 -9.73 -12.65 6.01
C ILE A 137 -10.06 -11.53 7.02
N ALA A 138 -10.09 -10.27 6.58
CA ALA A 138 -10.40 -9.11 7.42
C ALA A 138 -11.80 -9.12 8.05
N VAL A 139 -12.75 -9.83 7.45
CA VAL A 139 -14.11 -9.95 8.00
C VAL A 139 -14.17 -10.93 9.17
N ILE A 140 -13.25 -11.90 9.24
CA ILE A 140 -13.28 -12.96 10.26
C ILE A 140 -13.24 -12.38 11.69
N PRO A 141 -12.30 -11.48 12.05
CA PRO A 141 -12.29 -10.90 13.39
C PRO A 141 -13.55 -10.11 13.71
N ALA A 142 -14.09 -9.35 12.74
CA ALA A 142 -15.32 -8.56 12.92
C ALA A 142 -16.53 -9.43 13.29
N VAL A 143 -16.57 -10.65 12.76
CA VAL A 143 -17.64 -11.63 13.03
C VAL A 143 -17.41 -12.38 14.33
N LEU A 144 -16.16 -12.74 14.65
CA LEU A 144 -15.83 -13.50 15.86
C LEU A 144 -15.87 -12.64 17.13
N LEU A 145 -15.49 -11.36 17.02
CA LEU A 145 -15.45 -10.40 18.13
C LEU A 145 -16.62 -9.41 18.07
N GLY A 146 -17.53 -9.58 17.11
CA GLY A 146 -18.71 -8.77 16.93
C GLY A 146 -19.66 -8.91 18.12
N GLU A 147 -20.41 -7.85 18.40
CA GLU A 147 -21.37 -7.84 19.50
C GLU A 147 -22.72 -8.44 19.10
N LYS A 148 -23.02 -8.46 17.79
CA LYS A 148 -24.27 -9.00 17.27
C LYS A 148 -24.18 -10.54 17.13
N PRO A 149 -25.29 -11.25 17.38
CA PRO A 149 -25.35 -12.69 17.12
C PRO A 149 -25.12 -12.97 15.65
N PHE A 150 -24.47 -14.10 15.36
CA PHE A 150 -24.15 -14.49 13.98
C PHE A 150 -25.41 -14.71 13.15
N MET A 151 -25.57 -13.92 12.10
CA MET A 151 -26.60 -14.10 11.08
C MET A 151 -25.95 -14.29 9.71
N VAL A 152 -26.39 -15.30 8.96
CA VAL A 152 -25.80 -15.69 7.68
C VAL A 152 -25.89 -14.56 6.64
N GLY A 153 -27.04 -13.88 6.56
CA GLY A 153 -27.22 -12.76 5.63
C GLY A 153 -26.30 -11.57 5.94
N ASP A 154 -26.14 -11.26 7.23
CA ASP A 154 -25.26 -10.18 7.68
C ASP A 154 -23.79 -10.51 7.39
N PHE A 155 -23.37 -11.76 7.65
CA PHE A 155 -22.04 -12.25 7.32
C PHE A 155 -21.71 -12.07 5.83
N PHE A 156 -22.57 -12.58 4.94
CA PHE A 156 -22.33 -12.47 3.50
C PHE A 156 -22.44 -11.03 2.99
N CYS A 157 -23.30 -10.21 3.59
CA CYS A 157 -23.40 -8.79 3.27
C CYS A 157 -22.10 -8.05 3.61
N VAL A 158 -21.57 -8.22 4.83
CA VAL A 158 -20.30 -7.62 5.26
C VAL A 158 -19.13 -8.15 4.43
N LEU A 159 -19.05 -9.46 4.22
CA LEU A 159 -17.99 -10.10 3.43
C LEU A 159 -17.98 -9.62 1.98
N LEU A 160 -19.12 -9.63 1.30
CA LEU A 160 -19.22 -9.17 -0.07
C LEU A 160 -18.94 -7.66 -0.17
N SER A 161 -19.41 -6.85 0.78
CA SER A 161 -19.11 -5.42 0.83
C SER A 161 -17.60 -5.19 0.95
N ALA A 162 -16.91 -5.90 1.83
CA ALA A 162 -15.47 -5.80 2.02
C ALA A 162 -14.69 -6.21 0.77
N VAL A 163 -15.03 -7.37 0.19
CA VAL A 163 -14.35 -7.93 -0.99
C VAL A 163 -14.58 -7.05 -2.23
N ALA A 164 -15.83 -6.68 -2.49
CA ALA A 164 -16.16 -5.82 -3.62
C ALA A 164 -15.50 -4.44 -3.48
N THR A 165 -15.52 -3.86 -2.28
CA THR A 165 -14.84 -2.58 -2.00
C THR A 165 -13.35 -2.68 -2.26
N ALA A 166 -12.66 -3.66 -1.66
CA ALA A 166 -11.22 -3.83 -1.83
C ALA A 166 -10.85 -4.05 -3.30
N SER A 167 -11.61 -4.87 -4.03
CA SER A 167 -11.38 -5.14 -5.44
C SER A 167 -11.61 -3.91 -6.31
N PHE A 168 -12.77 -3.23 -6.18
CA PHE A 168 -13.07 -2.05 -6.99
C PHE A 168 -12.19 -0.85 -6.66
N ALA A 169 -11.92 -0.58 -5.38
CA ALA A 169 -11.04 0.51 -4.97
C ALA A 169 -9.61 0.30 -5.49
N SER A 170 -9.06 -0.91 -5.35
CA SER A 170 -7.72 -1.22 -5.85
C SER A 170 -7.64 -1.25 -7.38
N LEU A 171 -8.72 -1.62 -8.08
CA LEU A 171 -8.79 -1.54 -9.55
C LEU A 171 -8.80 -0.08 -10.00
N LEU A 172 -9.73 0.72 -9.45
CA LEU A 172 -9.90 2.13 -9.77
C LEU A 172 -8.60 2.90 -9.53
N LEU A 173 -8.01 2.70 -8.36
CA LEU A 173 -6.82 3.43 -7.98
C LEU A 173 -5.58 2.91 -8.72
N GLY A 174 -5.43 1.60 -8.93
CA GLY A 174 -4.35 1.08 -9.76
C GLY A 174 -4.38 1.63 -11.21
N LEU A 175 -5.57 1.75 -11.81
CA LEU A 175 -5.73 2.39 -13.12
C LEU A 175 -5.41 3.89 -13.08
N LEU A 176 -5.87 4.59 -12.04
CA LEU A 176 -5.55 6.00 -11.81
C LEU A 176 -4.04 6.20 -11.71
N MET A 177 -3.35 5.37 -10.93
CA MET A 177 -1.89 5.42 -10.73
C MET A 177 -1.14 5.24 -12.05
N ILE A 178 -1.53 4.25 -12.86
CA ILE A 178 -0.94 4.04 -14.20
C ILE A 178 -1.16 5.29 -15.07
N GLY A 179 -2.36 5.87 -15.03
CA GLY A 179 -2.71 7.11 -15.73
C GLY A 179 -1.85 8.30 -15.30
N VAL A 180 -1.74 8.56 -13.99
CA VAL A 180 -0.95 9.66 -13.43
C VAL A 180 0.54 9.50 -13.77
N VAL A 181 1.09 8.29 -13.62
CA VAL A 181 2.49 8.01 -13.98
C VAL A 181 2.75 8.25 -15.47
N THR A 182 1.83 7.83 -16.34
CA THR A 182 1.96 8.03 -17.79
C THR A 182 1.87 9.51 -18.16
N LEU A 183 0.97 10.25 -17.51
CA LEU A 183 0.77 11.68 -17.73
C LEU A 183 1.95 12.51 -17.20
N ALA A 184 2.47 12.21 -16.01
CA ALA A 184 3.62 12.88 -15.41
C ALA A 184 4.87 12.75 -16.30
N ARG A 185 5.09 11.57 -16.90
CA ARG A 185 6.17 11.38 -17.89
C ARG A 185 6.00 12.27 -19.12
N ARG A 186 4.77 12.50 -19.59
CA ARG A 186 4.51 13.39 -20.74
C ARG A 186 4.86 14.84 -20.42
N PHE A 187 4.65 15.27 -19.18
CA PHE A 187 4.96 16.63 -18.71
C PHE A 187 6.36 16.81 -18.12
N LYS A 188 7.22 15.77 -18.15
CA LYS A 188 8.57 15.77 -17.54
C LYS A 188 8.58 16.18 -16.06
N VAL A 189 7.48 15.95 -15.35
CA VAL A 189 7.40 16.13 -13.89
C VAL A 189 7.71 14.79 -13.24
N ASN A 190 8.38 14.83 -12.08
CA ASN A 190 8.64 13.62 -11.30
C ASN A 190 7.29 13.01 -10.87
N PRO A 191 6.94 11.80 -11.34
CA PRO A 191 5.66 11.18 -11.02
C PRO A 191 5.47 11.02 -9.51
N ASP A 192 6.54 10.79 -8.75
CA ASP A 192 6.46 10.54 -7.30
C ASP A 192 5.94 11.77 -6.53
N ASN A 193 6.20 13.00 -7.03
CA ASN A 193 5.77 14.24 -6.38
C ASN A 193 4.25 14.51 -6.50
N ILE A 194 3.59 13.94 -7.50
CA ILE A 194 2.15 14.11 -7.77
C ILE A 194 1.37 12.85 -7.41
N THR A 195 1.93 11.69 -7.71
CA THR A 195 1.23 10.41 -7.64
C THR A 195 0.94 10.02 -6.20
N THR A 196 1.90 10.19 -5.28
CA THR A 196 1.73 9.77 -3.88
C THR A 196 0.63 10.56 -3.14
N PRO A 197 0.57 11.90 -3.22
CA PRO A 197 -0.48 12.66 -2.54
C PRO A 197 -1.87 12.46 -3.17
N VAL A 198 -1.94 12.36 -4.51
CA VAL A 198 -3.19 12.07 -5.24
C VAL A 198 -3.71 10.67 -4.90
N ALA A 199 -2.83 9.67 -4.82
CA ALA A 199 -3.20 8.32 -4.42
C ALA A 199 -3.74 8.27 -2.99
N ALA A 200 -3.07 8.98 -2.08
CA ALA A 200 -3.48 9.07 -0.69
C ALA A 200 -4.90 9.63 -0.56
N SER A 201 -5.20 10.81 -1.12
CA SER A 201 -6.54 11.40 -0.99
C SER A 201 -7.63 10.63 -1.72
N LEU A 202 -7.46 10.39 -3.02
CA LEU A 202 -8.52 9.77 -3.82
C LEU A 202 -8.81 8.34 -3.38
N GLY A 203 -7.79 7.60 -2.95
CA GLY A 203 -8.01 6.22 -2.54
C GLY A 203 -8.84 6.09 -1.28
N ASP A 204 -8.58 6.91 -0.27
CA ASP A 204 -9.30 6.80 1.01
C ASP A 204 -10.77 7.20 0.83
N VAL A 205 -10.99 8.31 0.10
CA VAL A 205 -12.32 8.75 -0.32
C VAL A 205 -13.02 7.68 -1.15
N SER A 206 -12.37 7.13 -2.17
CA SER A 206 -12.98 6.11 -3.03
C SER A 206 -13.31 4.83 -2.27
N THR A 207 -12.44 4.39 -1.36
CA THR A 207 -12.63 3.16 -0.58
C THR A 207 -13.86 3.31 0.31
N LEU A 208 -13.97 4.43 1.02
CA LEU A 208 -15.14 4.70 1.84
C LEU A 208 -16.41 4.86 1.03
N PHE A 209 -16.36 5.64 -0.04
CA PHE A 209 -17.53 5.86 -0.88
C PHE A 209 -18.06 4.55 -1.48
N ILE A 210 -17.17 3.69 -1.96
CA ILE A 210 -17.52 2.37 -2.49
C ILE A 210 -18.07 1.48 -1.36
N LEU A 211 -17.43 1.46 -0.19
CA LEU A 211 -17.89 0.67 0.96
C LEU A 211 -19.30 1.04 1.38
N LEU A 212 -19.55 2.33 1.57
CA LEU A 212 -20.83 2.85 2.04
C LEU A 212 -21.92 2.67 0.98
N GLY A 213 -21.60 2.96 -0.28
CA GLY A 213 -22.51 2.81 -1.40
C GLY A 213 -22.89 1.35 -1.63
N LEU A 214 -21.91 0.47 -1.83
CA LEU A 214 -22.16 -0.96 -2.06
C LEU A 214 -22.78 -1.62 -0.82
N GLY A 215 -22.27 -1.33 0.37
CA GLY A 215 -22.81 -1.88 1.62
C GLY A 215 -24.28 -1.53 1.82
N THR A 216 -24.67 -0.28 1.53
CA THR A 216 -26.08 0.15 1.60
C THR A 216 -26.96 -0.54 0.55
N VAL A 217 -26.45 -0.75 -0.67
CA VAL A 217 -27.19 -1.49 -1.71
C VAL A 217 -27.35 -2.96 -1.34
N LEU A 218 -26.27 -3.59 -0.86
CA LEU A 218 -26.25 -5.00 -0.45
C LEU A 218 -27.18 -5.24 0.75
N LEU A 219 -27.24 -4.30 1.71
CA LEU A 219 -28.17 -4.38 2.82
C LEU A 219 -29.63 -4.53 2.37
N ARG A 220 -30.05 -3.77 1.36
CA ARG A 220 -31.46 -3.81 0.87
C ARG A 220 -31.85 -5.16 0.26
N ILE A 221 -30.87 -5.92 -0.22
CA ILE A 221 -31.11 -7.23 -0.86
C ILE A 221 -30.80 -8.41 0.07
N LYS A 222 -30.22 -8.18 1.26
CA LYS A 222 -29.72 -9.25 2.14
C LYS A 222 -30.81 -10.19 2.64
N ASP A 223 -31.99 -9.64 2.96
CA ASP A 223 -33.05 -10.41 3.62
C ASP A 223 -33.80 -11.31 2.63
N HIS A 224 -33.83 -10.95 1.34
CA HIS A 224 -34.56 -11.70 0.32
C HIS A 224 -33.67 -12.58 -0.58
N TYR A 225 -32.39 -12.19 -0.78
CA TYR A 225 -31.52 -12.78 -1.79
C TYR A 225 -30.09 -13.09 -1.31
N TRP A 226 -29.93 -13.66 -0.11
CA TRP A 226 -28.60 -14.02 0.42
C TRP A 226 -27.79 -14.96 -0.49
N TRP A 227 -28.44 -15.85 -1.24
CA TRP A 227 -27.81 -16.75 -2.21
C TRP A 227 -27.21 -16.02 -3.43
N ILE A 228 -27.79 -14.88 -3.84
CA ILE A 228 -27.23 -14.05 -4.92
C ILE A 228 -25.90 -13.44 -4.46
N MET A 229 -25.79 -13.05 -3.19
CA MET A 229 -24.51 -12.54 -2.64
C MET A 229 -23.41 -13.59 -2.70
N VAL A 230 -23.75 -14.85 -2.39
CA VAL A 230 -22.79 -15.97 -2.50
C VAL A 230 -22.35 -16.15 -3.96
N LEU A 231 -23.26 -16.08 -4.92
CA LEU A 231 -22.91 -16.18 -6.34
C LEU A 231 -21.97 -15.06 -6.79
N ILE A 232 -22.26 -13.81 -6.39
CA ILE A 232 -21.39 -12.66 -6.68
C ILE A 232 -20.02 -12.87 -6.01
N LEU A 233 -19.98 -13.32 -4.76
CA LEU A 233 -18.74 -13.58 -4.04
C LEU A 233 -17.90 -14.66 -4.72
N LEU A 234 -18.52 -15.75 -5.20
CA LEU A 234 -17.84 -16.78 -5.98
C LEU A 234 -17.25 -16.22 -7.28
N SER A 235 -17.92 -15.27 -7.92
CA SER A 235 -17.37 -14.59 -9.10
C SER A 235 -16.10 -13.79 -8.78
N PHE A 236 -16.05 -13.11 -7.62
CA PHE A 236 -14.83 -12.45 -7.15
C PHE A 236 -13.70 -13.46 -6.88
N TYR A 237 -13.99 -14.61 -6.26
CA TYR A 237 -12.96 -15.63 -6.07
C TYR A 237 -12.46 -16.24 -7.38
N ALA A 238 -13.34 -16.42 -8.37
CA ALA A 238 -12.92 -16.82 -9.71
C ALA A 238 -11.99 -15.77 -10.36
N VAL A 239 -12.32 -14.48 -10.22
CA VAL A 239 -11.45 -13.37 -10.66
C VAL A 239 -10.12 -13.38 -9.91
N ALA A 240 -10.11 -13.66 -8.60
CA ALA A 240 -8.89 -13.75 -7.81
C ALA A 240 -7.97 -14.88 -8.27
N ILE A 241 -8.53 -16.05 -8.61
CA ILE A 241 -7.79 -17.20 -9.15
C ILE A 241 -7.24 -16.88 -10.54
N ALA A 242 -8.05 -16.31 -11.43
CA ALA A 242 -7.60 -15.91 -12.77
C ALA A 242 -6.50 -14.84 -12.70
N SER A 243 -6.64 -13.88 -11.77
CA SER A 243 -5.63 -12.85 -11.51
C SER A 243 -4.35 -13.44 -10.91
N ALA A 244 -4.46 -14.44 -10.03
CA ALA A 244 -3.32 -15.14 -9.46
C ALA A 244 -2.55 -15.91 -10.54
N TYR A 245 -3.27 -16.57 -11.44
CA TYR A 245 -2.67 -17.24 -12.60
C TYR A 245 -1.92 -16.22 -13.48
N LYS A 246 -2.54 -15.08 -13.80
CA LYS A 246 -1.88 -14.04 -14.59
C LYS A 246 -0.66 -13.42 -13.89
N ALA A 247 -0.73 -13.23 -12.58
CA ALA A 247 0.40 -12.78 -11.76
C ALA A 247 1.50 -13.83 -11.64
N SER A 248 1.21 -15.12 -11.86
CA SER A 248 2.22 -16.18 -11.80
C SER A 248 3.09 -16.26 -13.06
N GLU A 249 2.66 -15.68 -14.18
CA GLU A 249 3.42 -15.64 -15.43
C GLU A 249 4.64 -14.71 -15.37
N ASP A 250 4.62 -13.70 -14.51
CA ASP A 250 5.75 -12.76 -14.34
C ASP A 250 6.62 -13.14 -13.15
N HIS A 251 7.93 -13.21 -13.40
CA HIS A 251 8.91 -13.74 -12.44
C HIS A 251 9.05 -12.84 -11.20
N PHE A 252 8.70 -11.56 -11.28
CA PHE A 252 8.73 -10.65 -10.13
C PHE A 252 7.46 -10.79 -9.29
N THR A 253 6.29 -10.88 -9.94
CA THR A 253 5.01 -10.98 -9.23
C THR A 253 4.77 -12.35 -8.62
N VAL A 254 5.29 -13.44 -9.22
CA VAL A 254 5.15 -14.80 -8.67
C VAL A 254 5.87 -14.96 -7.34
N GLU A 255 7.01 -14.30 -7.16
CA GLU A 255 7.77 -14.35 -5.91
C GLU A 255 7.00 -13.71 -4.76
N VAL A 256 6.40 -12.54 -5.04
CA VAL A 256 5.52 -11.88 -4.08
C VAL A 256 4.26 -12.71 -3.83
N LEU A 257 3.68 -13.31 -4.87
CA LEU A 257 2.50 -14.16 -4.73
C LEU A 257 2.78 -15.39 -3.86
N LYS A 258 4.03 -15.87 -3.78
CA LYS A 258 4.41 -17.00 -2.92
C LYS A 258 4.81 -16.57 -1.51
N HIS A 259 5.58 -15.50 -1.38
CA HIS A 259 6.26 -15.15 -0.12
C HIS A 259 5.81 -13.82 0.51
N GLY A 260 5.10 -12.96 -0.25
CA GLY A 260 4.72 -11.61 0.17
C GLY A 260 3.55 -11.51 1.16
N TRP A 261 2.91 -12.63 1.51
CA TRP A 261 1.71 -12.63 2.36
C TRP A 261 1.97 -12.22 3.80
N TRP A 262 3.14 -12.56 4.37
CA TRP A 262 3.42 -12.32 5.78
C TRP A 262 3.32 -10.83 6.15
N ALA A 263 3.97 -9.96 5.35
CA ALA A 263 3.95 -8.53 5.59
C ALA A 263 2.52 -7.93 5.45
N VAL A 264 1.78 -8.38 4.43
CA VAL A 264 0.41 -7.89 4.18
C VAL A 264 -0.54 -8.33 5.27
N LEU A 265 -0.48 -9.60 5.70
CA LEU A 265 -1.31 -10.14 6.78
C LEU A 265 -0.94 -9.52 8.13
N ALA A 266 0.33 -9.30 8.42
CA ALA A 266 0.76 -8.62 9.64
C ALA A 266 0.20 -7.19 9.71
N ALA A 267 0.28 -6.43 8.61
CA ALA A 267 -0.28 -5.09 8.53
C ALA A 267 -1.82 -5.11 8.60
N MET A 268 -2.47 -6.10 7.99
CA MET A 268 -3.92 -6.32 8.11
C MET A 268 -4.34 -6.57 9.56
N SER A 269 -3.59 -7.38 10.32
CA SER A 269 -3.87 -7.65 11.73
C SER A 269 -3.82 -6.38 12.59
N ILE A 270 -2.80 -5.53 12.38
CA ILE A 270 -2.66 -4.25 13.09
C ILE A 270 -3.82 -3.30 12.74
N THR A 271 -4.15 -3.18 11.46
CA THR A 271 -5.23 -2.29 11.00
C THR A 271 -6.62 -2.79 11.44
N THR A 272 -6.81 -4.11 11.54
CA THR A 272 -8.04 -4.70 12.08
C THR A 272 -8.20 -4.40 13.56
N LEU A 273 -7.13 -4.49 14.35
CA LEU A 273 -7.16 -4.06 15.76
C LEU A 273 -7.49 -2.56 15.87
N SER A 274 -6.91 -1.72 14.99
CA SER A 274 -7.29 -0.31 14.89
C SER A 274 -8.77 -0.11 14.55
N GLY A 275 -9.37 -1.01 13.76
CA GLY A 275 -10.80 -1.03 13.45
C GLY A 275 -11.69 -1.17 14.69
N PHE A 276 -11.36 -2.10 15.58
CA PHE A 276 -12.07 -2.27 16.85
C PHE A 276 -11.93 -1.05 17.76
N VAL A 277 -10.72 -0.49 17.83
CA VAL A 277 -10.48 0.75 18.59
C VAL A 277 -11.30 1.90 18.01
N LEU A 278 -11.36 2.03 16.68
CA LEU A 278 -12.17 3.05 16.01
C LEU A 278 -13.65 2.89 16.34
N LYS A 279 -14.21 1.68 16.17
CA LYS A 279 -15.63 1.38 16.47
C LYS A 279 -15.99 1.82 17.90
N ASN A 280 -15.15 1.46 18.87
CA ASN A 280 -15.42 1.80 20.27
C ASN A 280 -15.23 3.30 20.55
N SER A 281 -14.28 3.94 19.88
CA SER A 281 -13.99 5.36 20.06
C SER A 281 -15.06 6.26 19.42
N MET A 282 -15.58 5.90 18.24
CA MET A 282 -16.68 6.63 17.59
C MET A 282 -17.93 6.65 18.48
N ARG A 283 -18.29 5.51 19.09
CA ARG A 283 -19.41 5.44 20.04
C ARG A 283 -19.26 6.35 21.26
N LYS A 284 -18.02 6.57 21.73
CA LYS A 284 -17.74 7.40 22.91
C LYS A 284 -17.53 8.87 22.54
N TYR A 285 -16.99 9.14 21.36
CA TYR A 285 -16.62 10.46 20.85
C TYR A 285 -16.91 10.55 19.34
N PRO A 286 -18.16 10.83 18.92
CA PRO A 286 -18.55 10.82 17.50
C PRO A 286 -17.68 11.69 16.59
N PRO A 287 -17.27 12.92 16.98
CA PRO A 287 -16.41 13.75 16.13
C PRO A 287 -15.02 13.16 15.85
N LEU A 288 -14.59 12.12 16.59
CA LEU A 288 -13.30 11.46 16.36
C LEU A 288 -13.24 10.73 15.01
N ALA A 289 -14.40 10.34 14.45
CA ALA A 289 -14.50 9.70 13.14
C ALA A 289 -13.83 10.54 12.04
N ALA A 290 -14.06 11.85 12.05
CA ALA A 290 -13.48 12.77 11.06
C ALA A 290 -11.95 12.88 11.15
N PHE A 291 -11.38 12.74 12.35
CA PHE A 291 -9.94 12.84 12.55
C PHE A 291 -9.19 11.54 12.23
N GLN A 292 -9.87 10.38 12.25
CA GLN A 292 -9.22 9.09 12.05
C GLN A 292 -8.41 9.03 10.75
N LEU A 293 -9.01 9.43 9.64
CA LEU A 293 -8.36 9.36 8.31
C LEU A 293 -7.31 10.44 8.14
N LEU A 294 -7.48 11.59 8.76
CA LEU A 294 -6.46 12.63 8.76
C LEU A 294 -5.21 12.17 9.54
N ILE A 295 -5.40 11.63 10.76
CA ILE A 295 -4.31 11.13 11.61
C ILE A 295 -3.61 9.96 10.94
N ASN A 296 -4.37 8.98 10.46
CA ASN A 296 -3.82 7.80 9.79
C ASN A 296 -3.17 8.15 8.45
N GLY A 297 -3.80 9.02 7.66
CA GLY A 297 -3.31 9.41 6.35
C GLY A 297 -2.03 10.25 6.42
N VAL A 298 -1.95 11.23 7.31
CA VAL A 298 -0.73 12.06 7.47
C VAL A 298 0.39 11.25 8.14
N GLY A 299 0.09 10.60 9.27
CA GLY A 299 1.08 9.83 10.02
C GLY A 299 1.58 8.60 9.26
N GLY A 300 0.66 7.82 8.69
CA GLY A 300 0.97 6.60 7.95
C GLY A 300 1.81 6.85 6.70
N ASN A 301 1.46 7.86 5.90
CA ASN A 301 2.23 8.20 4.70
C ASN A 301 3.64 8.71 5.04
N LEU A 302 3.80 9.48 6.12
CA LEU A 302 5.11 9.97 6.56
C LEU A 302 6.03 8.81 7.00
N VAL A 303 5.51 7.91 7.84
CA VAL A 303 6.26 6.72 8.32
C VAL A 303 6.62 5.80 7.16
N ALA A 304 5.71 5.64 6.20
CA ALA A 304 5.96 4.88 4.98
C ALA A 304 7.10 5.44 4.12
N VAL A 305 7.09 6.74 3.85
CA VAL A 305 8.18 7.41 3.10
C VAL A 305 9.50 7.25 3.85
N GLN A 306 9.48 7.38 5.18
CA GLN A 306 10.65 7.17 6.00
C GLN A 306 11.16 5.71 5.94
N ALA A 307 10.28 4.72 6.09
CA ALA A 307 10.62 3.30 5.99
C ALA A 307 11.21 2.97 4.61
N SER A 308 10.64 3.54 3.53
CA SER A 308 11.18 3.41 2.17
C SER A 308 12.59 3.98 2.03
N ARG A 309 12.84 5.17 2.60
CA ARG A 309 14.18 5.80 2.60
C ARG A 309 15.20 4.98 3.39
N ILE A 310 14.84 4.48 4.57
CA ILE A 310 15.70 3.63 5.39
C ILE A 310 16.01 2.33 4.63
N SER A 311 14.98 1.67 4.08
CA SER A 311 15.14 0.44 3.29
C SER A 311 16.07 0.64 2.09
N THR A 312 15.90 1.73 1.36
CA THR A 312 16.75 2.10 0.21
C THR A 312 18.20 2.36 0.65
N GLY A 313 18.39 3.07 1.77
CA GLY A 313 19.70 3.35 2.35
C GLY A 313 20.43 2.06 2.73
N LEU A 314 19.77 1.18 3.49
CA LEU A 314 20.32 -0.12 3.89
C LEU A 314 20.63 -1.01 2.68
N HIS A 315 19.75 -0.99 1.66
CA HIS A 315 19.98 -1.74 0.43
C HIS A 315 21.23 -1.25 -0.32
N ARG A 316 21.44 0.07 -0.37
CA ARG A 316 22.63 0.67 -0.97
C ARG A 316 23.90 0.36 -0.17
N SER A 317 23.86 0.48 1.16
CA SER A 317 25.00 0.14 2.03
C SER A 317 25.43 -1.32 1.87
N ARG A 318 24.47 -2.25 1.78
CA ARG A 318 24.74 -3.66 1.48
C ARG A 318 25.43 -3.85 0.14
N LYS A 319 24.97 -3.14 -0.90
CA LYS A 319 25.53 -3.20 -2.26
C LYS A 319 26.97 -2.66 -2.31
N ASP A 320 27.23 -1.60 -1.56
CA ASP A 320 28.54 -0.94 -1.48
C ASP A 320 29.46 -1.62 -0.45
N GLN A 321 29.06 -2.76 0.13
CA GLN A 321 29.76 -3.50 1.20
C GLN A 321 30.15 -2.62 2.41
N THR A 322 29.45 -1.50 2.60
CA THR A 322 29.64 -0.65 3.76
C THR A 322 28.80 -1.20 4.90
N ARG A 323 29.47 -1.66 5.97
CA ARG A 323 28.76 -2.14 7.16
C ARG A 323 28.22 -0.93 7.89
N ASP A 324 26.90 -0.76 7.86
CA ASP A 324 26.24 0.30 8.60
C ASP A 324 26.54 0.10 10.10
N PRO A 325 27.20 1.06 10.79
CA PRO A 325 27.65 0.88 12.18
C PRO A 325 26.49 0.88 13.20
N LYS A 326 25.27 1.20 12.76
CA LYS A 326 24.10 1.35 13.63
C LYS A 326 23.39 0.01 13.84
N SER A 327 23.04 -0.29 15.09
CA SER A 327 22.17 -1.42 15.44
C SER A 327 20.78 -1.24 14.84
N LEU A 328 20.09 -2.35 14.52
CA LEU A 328 18.68 -2.35 14.08
C LEU A 328 17.78 -1.54 15.03
N TRP A 329 18.10 -1.53 16.32
CA TRP A 329 17.36 -0.81 17.35
C TRP A 329 17.36 0.72 17.13
N ALA A 330 18.41 1.26 16.49
CA ALA A 330 18.48 2.68 16.16
C ALA A 330 17.43 3.07 15.09
N TYR A 331 17.01 2.13 14.25
CA TYR A 331 15.98 2.34 13.23
C TYR A 331 14.56 2.07 13.72
N THR A 332 14.40 1.32 14.83
CA THR A 332 13.08 1.01 15.42
C THR A 332 12.62 2.00 16.47
N ASN A 333 13.50 2.89 16.95
CA ASN A 333 13.13 3.89 17.96
C ASN A 333 12.37 5.08 17.31
N PRO A 334 11.08 5.30 17.64
CA PRO A 334 10.30 6.39 17.06
C PRO A 334 10.91 7.77 17.35
N TRP A 335 11.53 7.97 18.51
CA TRP A 335 12.17 9.24 18.85
C TRP A 335 13.42 9.51 18.01
N HIS A 336 14.22 8.47 17.75
CA HIS A 336 15.36 8.56 16.86
C HIS A 336 14.91 8.75 15.39
N ALA A 337 13.78 8.15 15.01
CA ALA A 337 13.16 8.31 13.70
C ALA A 337 12.61 9.73 13.45
N PHE A 338 11.96 10.35 14.44
CA PHE A 338 11.39 11.70 14.32
C PHE A 338 12.41 12.83 14.52
N ILE A 339 13.50 12.59 15.26
CA ILE A 339 14.51 13.61 15.61
C ILE A 339 15.79 13.46 14.77
N MET A 340 15.89 12.46 13.86
CA MET A 340 17.11 12.24 13.08
C MET A 340 17.49 13.47 12.24
N ASN A 341 18.60 14.11 12.62
CA ASN A 341 19.23 15.17 11.86
C ASN A 341 19.54 14.69 10.43
N ARG A 342 19.36 15.61 9.45
CA ARG A 342 19.68 15.45 8.02
C ARG A 342 21.05 14.80 7.73
N GLU A 343 21.99 14.89 8.66
CA GLU A 343 23.34 14.32 8.55
C GLU A 343 23.36 12.80 8.41
N SER A 344 22.41 12.07 9.01
CA SER A 344 22.34 10.60 8.84
C SER A 344 21.74 10.16 7.50
N SER A 345 21.09 11.06 6.76
CA SER A 345 20.69 10.86 5.36
C SER A 345 21.78 11.30 4.37
N CYS A 346 22.82 12.01 4.84
CA CYS A 346 23.89 12.59 4.03
C CYS A 346 25.07 11.62 3.78
N CYS A 347 25.04 10.38 4.27
CA CYS A 347 25.92 9.32 3.76
C CYS A 347 25.65 8.98 2.28
N SER A 348 24.65 9.60 1.65
CA SER A 348 24.45 9.62 0.20
C SER A 348 25.18 10.77 -0.53
N HIS A 349 25.81 11.73 0.16
CA HIS A 349 26.43 12.89 -0.50
C HIS A 349 27.92 13.06 -0.20
N ASN A 350 28.42 12.64 0.97
CA ASN A 350 29.82 12.91 1.34
C ASN A 350 30.84 11.80 1.02
N SER A 351 30.46 10.71 0.35
CA SER A 351 31.44 9.69 -0.09
C SER A 351 32.12 10.04 -1.43
N LEU A 352 31.90 11.23 -1.97
CA LEU A 352 32.40 11.65 -3.29
C LEU A 352 33.55 12.66 -3.26
N VAL A 353 34.06 13.08 -2.08
CA VAL A 353 35.23 13.95 -2.00
C VAL A 353 36.13 13.58 -0.83
N THR A 354 36.95 12.54 -1.01
CA THR A 354 38.34 12.57 -0.53
C THR A 354 39.21 11.87 -1.57
N PRO A 355 40.02 12.61 -2.35
CA PRO A 355 41.13 11.99 -3.03
C PRO A 355 42.14 11.56 -1.94
N SER A 356 42.71 10.38 -2.15
CA SER A 356 44.06 10.04 -1.74
C SER A 356 44.92 11.23 -1.28
N CYS A 357 45.27 11.25 0.00
CA CYS A 357 46.55 11.82 0.44
C CYS A 357 47.21 10.82 1.37
N SER A 358 48.19 10.14 0.78
CA SER A 358 49.35 9.53 1.43
C SER A 358 50.03 10.49 2.42
N ALA A 359 50.19 10.05 3.67
CA ALA A 359 51.41 10.10 4.47
C ALA A 359 51.14 9.37 5.79
#